data_AF-A0A920F1W0-F1
#
_entry.id   AF-A0A920F1W0-F1
#
_cell.length_a   1.000
_cell.length_b   1.000
_cell.length_c   1.000
_cell.angle_alpha   90.00
_cell.angle_beta   90.00
_cell.angle_gamma   90.00
#
_symmetry.space_group_name_H-M   'P 1'
#
loop_
_entity.id
_entity.type
_entity.pdbx_description
1 polymer ?
#
loop_
_entity_poly.entity_id
_entity_poly.type
_entity_poly.pdbx_seq_one_letter_code
_entity_poly.pdbx_strand_id
1 'polypeptide(L)'
;MVSDSLDISGIHVVNKNSGATTITNQKGKFSIGAKPTDTLLFSAVHIKLQALVLDSLVMVQPEINVYIEHAVNELEEVVVKPHNLTGNLADDVSAAPPPPINFKDVGIPGFEGERREKIRYNSTRSLILSTLLLPVMPLDIEGMYKQISGYNRRLKESRKLSKQLQTVNRMIDFYGTQFLQDQYSLSADEIYAFVLACVENTPSMESDFLRGNHPLVLAAMNDYSNSQTP
;
A
#
# COMPACT_ATOMS: atom_id res chain seq x y z
N MET A 1 -32.51 21.91 -9.85
CA MET A 1 -32.36 22.15 -11.30
C MET A 1 -31.39 21.10 -11.82
N VAL A 2 -31.90 20.08 -12.50
CA VAL A 2 -31.04 19.10 -13.21
C VAL A 2 -30.77 19.70 -14.58
N SER A 3 -29.53 20.09 -14.84
CA SER A 3 -29.11 20.49 -16.18
C SER A 3 -28.77 19.21 -16.92
N ASP A 4 -29.75 18.64 -17.63
CA ASP A 4 -29.59 17.42 -18.44
C ASP A 4 -28.92 17.74 -19.79
N SER A 5 -27.97 18.69 -19.77
CA SER A 5 -27.17 19.10 -20.92
C SER A 5 -25.81 18.44 -20.79
N LEU A 6 -25.50 17.52 -21.70
CA LEU A 6 -24.21 16.84 -21.79
C LEU A 6 -23.06 17.85 -21.64
N ASP A 7 -22.25 17.70 -20.60
CA ASP A 7 -21.11 18.57 -20.34
C ASP A 7 -19.96 18.21 -21.30
N ILE A 8 -19.97 18.81 -22.48
CA ILE A 8 -18.93 18.64 -23.50
C ILE A 8 -17.61 19.37 -23.14
N SER A 9 -17.52 19.97 -21.96
CA SER A 9 -16.31 20.59 -21.44
C SER A 9 -15.47 19.60 -20.64
N GLY A 10 -14.15 19.82 -20.59
CA GLY A 10 -13.29 18.99 -19.75
C GLY A 10 -13.00 17.58 -20.30
N ILE A 11 -13.31 17.30 -21.56
CA ILE A 11 -13.00 16.01 -22.19
C ILE A 11 -11.51 15.95 -22.51
N HIS A 12 -10.86 14.87 -22.09
CA HIS A 12 -9.44 14.66 -22.32
C HIS A 12 -9.21 14.08 -23.72
N VAL A 13 -8.36 14.73 -24.49
CA VAL A 13 -8.00 14.33 -25.86
C VAL A 13 -6.52 13.98 -25.89
N VAL A 14 -6.19 12.74 -26.25
CA VAL A 14 -4.83 12.22 -26.26
C VAL A 14 -4.48 11.70 -27.64
N ASN A 15 -3.35 12.14 -28.19
CA ASN A 15 -2.74 11.47 -29.34
C ASN A 15 -1.93 10.27 -28.83
N LYS A 16 -2.39 9.06 -29.15
CA LYS A 16 -1.78 7.80 -28.69
C LYS A 16 -0.36 7.62 -29.23
N ASN A 17 -0.06 8.15 -30.42
CA ASN A 17 1.22 7.96 -31.09
C ASN A 17 2.28 8.94 -30.58
N SER A 18 1.93 10.23 -30.45
CA SER A 18 2.89 11.27 -30.03
C SER A 18 2.88 11.55 -28.52
N GLY A 19 1.85 11.10 -27.79
CA GLY A 19 1.65 11.41 -26.37
C GLY A 19 1.18 12.83 -26.10
N ALA A 20 0.87 13.63 -27.13
CA ALA A 20 0.32 14.98 -26.95
C ALA A 20 -1.08 14.91 -26.31
N THR A 21 -1.39 15.85 -25.41
CA THR A 21 -2.65 15.89 -24.66
C THR A 21 -3.25 17.28 -24.67
N THR A 22 -4.58 17.36 -24.73
CA THR A 22 -5.34 18.61 -24.58
C THR A 22 -6.70 18.34 -23.93
N ILE A 23 -7.43 19.39 -23.60
CA ILE A 23 -8.76 19.32 -22.97
C ILE A 23 -9.74 20.20 -23.74
N THR A 24 -10.99 19.75 -23.89
CA THR A 24 -12.05 20.56 -24.52
C THR A 24 -12.46 21.74 -23.64
N ASN A 25 -12.71 22.89 -24.27
CA ASN A 25 -13.22 24.08 -23.58
C ASN A 25 -14.73 23.99 -23.30
N GLN A 26 -15.30 25.03 -22.68
CA GLN A 26 -16.74 25.12 -22.36
C GLN A 26 -17.68 25.00 -23.57
N LYS A 27 -17.17 25.16 -24.79
CA LYS A 27 -17.92 25.02 -26.04
C LYS A 27 -17.61 23.70 -26.78
N GLY A 28 -16.90 22.77 -26.14
CA GLY A 28 -16.49 21.48 -26.72
C GLY A 28 -15.37 21.55 -27.75
N LYS A 29 -14.72 22.71 -27.95
CA LYS A 29 -13.63 22.86 -28.91
C LYS A 29 -12.29 22.47 -28.30
N PHE A 30 -11.43 21.83 -29.09
CA PHE A 30 -10.06 21.46 -28.72
C PHE A 30 -9.09 21.74 -29.87
N SER A 31 -7.79 21.82 -29.55
CA SER A 31 -6.71 21.93 -30.53
C SER A 31 -5.55 21.05 -30.10
N ILE A 32 -5.09 20.16 -30.98
CA ILE A 32 -4.02 19.21 -30.73
C ILE A 32 -3.20 19.00 -32.01
N GLY A 33 -1.87 18.93 -31.87
CA GLY A 33 -0.98 18.57 -32.96
C GLY A 33 -1.02 17.07 -33.24
N ALA A 34 -1.26 16.68 -34.48
CA ALA A 34 -1.29 15.28 -34.89
C ALA A 34 -0.85 15.11 -36.35
N LYS A 35 -0.38 13.91 -36.70
CA LYS A 35 0.06 13.53 -38.04
C LYS A 35 -0.97 12.61 -38.71
N PRO A 36 -0.95 12.46 -40.04
CA PRO A 36 -1.71 11.40 -40.70
C PRO A 36 -1.32 10.04 -40.10
N THR A 37 -2.30 9.15 -39.93
CA THR A 37 -2.20 7.82 -39.26
C THR A 37 -2.10 7.81 -37.74
N ASP A 38 -2.10 8.97 -37.08
CA ASP A 38 -2.18 9.03 -35.62
C ASP A 38 -3.58 8.66 -35.12
N THR A 39 -3.66 8.11 -33.90
CA THR A 39 -4.94 7.82 -33.24
C THR A 39 -5.19 8.82 -32.10
N LEU A 40 -6.31 9.53 -32.17
CA LEU A 40 -6.80 10.38 -31.08
C LEU A 40 -7.76 9.60 -30.19
N LEU A 41 -7.61 9.76 -28.88
CA LEU A 41 -8.43 9.12 -27.85
C LEU A 41 -9.19 10.19 -27.07
N PHE A 42 -10.49 10.01 -26.94
CA PHE A 42 -11.39 10.89 -26.21
C PHE A 42 -11.91 10.17 -24.96
N SER A 43 -11.73 10.79 -23.79
CA SER A 43 -12.05 10.19 -22.49
C SER A 43 -12.58 11.24 -21.50
N ALA A 44 -13.65 10.90 -20.80
CA ALA A 44 -14.17 11.63 -19.65
C ALA A 44 -15.02 10.67 -18.79
N VAL A 45 -15.36 11.08 -17.56
CA VAL A 45 -16.12 10.23 -16.62
C VAL A 45 -17.53 9.89 -17.13
N HIS A 46 -18.15 10.80 -17.87
CA HIS A 46 -19.53 10.69 -18.33
C HIS A 46 -19.65 10.20 -19.78
N ILE A 47 -18.54 9.81 -20.42
CA ILE A 47 -18.53 9.36 -21.83
C ILE A 47 -17.82 8.02 -21.98
N LYS A 48 -18.23 7.24 -22.97
CA LYS A 48 -17.49 6.04 -23.34
C LYS A 48 -16.17 6.43 -24.00
N LEU A 49 -15.15 5.62 -23.76
CA LEU A 49 -13.85 5.77 -24.41
C LEU A 49 -14.00 5.62 -25.92
N GLN A 50 -13.57 6.63 -26.68
CA GLN A 50 -13.68 6.63 -28.13
C GLN A 50 -12.33 6.91 -28.79
N ALA A 51 -12.03 6.19 -29.86
CA ALA A 51 -10.81 6.35 -30.64
C ALA A 51 -11.14 6.79 -32.08
N LEU A 52 -10.42 7.80 -32.57
CA LEU A 52 -10.49 8.29 -33.94
C LEU A 52 -9.12 8.09 -34.60
N VAL A 53 -9.07 7.34 -35.69
CA VAL A 53 -7.86 7.20 -36.52
C VAL A 53 -7.87 8.31 -37.57
N LEU A 54 -6.79 9.09 -37.62
CA LEU A 54 -6.66 10.21 -38.53
C LEU A 54 -6.18 9.73 -39.89
N ASP A 55 -6.94 10.03 -40.93
CA ASP A 55 -6.51 9.83 -42.33
C ASP A 55 -6.14 11.19 -42.96
N SER A 56 -5.33 11.13 -44.01
CA SER A 56 -4.99 12.23 -44.90
C SER A 56 -6.20 13.07 -45.34
N LEU A 57 -7.33 12.44 -45.64
CA LEU A 57 -8.59 13.12 -46.01
C LEU A 57 -9.24 13.88 -44.84
N VAL A 58 -9.06 13.40 -43.60
CA VAL A 58 -9.59 14.04 -42.39
C VAL A 58 -8.75 15.27 -42.02
N MET A 59 -7.44 15.23 -42.29
CA MET A 59 -6.50 16.34 -42.04
C MET A 59 -6.67 17.54 -43.00
N VAL A 60 -7.33 17.34 -44.15
CA VAL A 60 -7.61 18.42 -45.12
C VAL A 60 -8.82 19.26 -44.68
N GLN A 61 -9.65 18.76 -43.76
CA GLN A 61 -10.83 19.48 -43.28
C GLN A 61 -10.43 20.58 -42.28
N PRO A 62 -11.03 21.77 -42.38
CA PRO A 62 -10.73 22.88 -41.47
C PRO A 62 -11.21 22.63 -40.04
N GLU A 63 -12.26 21.81 -39.87
CA GLU A 63 -12.79 21.41 -38.57
C GLU A 63 -13.19 19.92 -38.61
N ILE A 64 -12.97 19.21 -37.51
CA ILE A 64 -13.34 17.80 -37.33
C ILE A 64 -14.40 17.72 -36.24
N ASN A 65 -15.55 17.13 -36.58
CA ASN A 65 -16.62 16.89 -35.62
C ASN A 65 -16.58 15.43 -35.14
N VAL A 66 -16.48 15.25 -33.82
CA VAL A 66 -16.48 13.93 -33.17
C VAL A 66 -17.74 13.80 -32.35
N TYR A 67 -18.55 12.78 -32.66
CA TYR A 67 -19.76 12.47 -31.90
C TYR A 67 -19.42 11.52 -30.77
N ILE A 68 -19.83 11.88 -29.54
CA ILE A 68 -19.45 11.19 -28.32
C ILE A 68 -20.64 10.42 -27.76
N GLU A 69 -20.40 9.18 -27.35
CA GLU A 69 -21.41 8.35 -26.67
C GLU A 69 -21.37 8.51 -25.16
N HIS A 70 -22.53 8.64 -24.54
CA HIS A 70 -22.65 8.74 -23.09
C HIS A 70 -22.35 7.39 -22.41
N ALA A 71 -21.61 7.45 -21.30
CA ALA A 71 -21.48 6.32 -20.39
C ALA A 71 -22.64 6.38 -19.39
N VAL A 72 -23.77 5.74 -19.71
CA VAL A 72 -24.85 5.53 -18.73
C VAL A 72 -24.42 4.36 -17.85
N ASN A 73 -24.03 4.65 -16.61
CA ASN A 73 -23.81 3.62 -15.60
C ASN A 73 -25.16 3.26 -14.96
N GLU A 74 -25.89 2.31 -15.56
CA GLU A 74 -27.01 1.68 -14.88
C GLU A 74 -26.44 0.74 -13.80
N LEU A 75 -26.67 1.08 -12.54
CA LEU A 75 -26.30 0.22 -11.42
C LEU A 75 -27.45 -0.77 -11.19
N GLU A 76 -27.21 -2.06 -11.40
CA GLU A 76 -28.14 -3.10 -10.95
C GLU A 76 -28.21 -3.09 -9.42
N GLU A 77 -29.43 -3.17 -8.87
CA GLU A 77 -29.63 -3.34 -7.43
C GLU A 77 -29.15 -4.74 -7.02
N VAL A 78 -27.96 -4.81 -6.44
CA VAL A 78 -27.42 -6.05 -5.89
C VAL A 78 -27.81 -6.14 -4.41
N VAL A 79 -28.73 -7.05 -4.08
CA VAL A 79 -28.93 -7.49 -2.69
C VAL A 79 -27.76 -8.40 -2.30
N VAL A 80 -26.72 -7.80 -1.74
CA VAL A 80 -25.55 -8.55 -1.25
C VAL A 80 -25.93 -9.20 0.09
N LYS A 81 -26.52 -10.40 0.05
CA LYS A 81 -26.44 -11.29 1.22
C LYS A 81 -25.14 -12.07 1.11
N PRO A 82 -24.13 -11.83 1.97
CA PRO A 82 -22.85 -12.52 1.87
C PRO A 82 -23.00 -14.04 2.04
N HIS A 83 -24.06 -14.50 2.73
CA HIS A 83 -24.33 -15.91 3.02
C HIS A 83 -25.85 -16.19 3.08
N ASN A 84 -26.25 -17.41 2.73
CA ASN A 84 -27.63 -17.93 2.91
C ASN A 84 -27.85 -18.37 4.36
N LEU A 85 -27.72 -17.43 5.31
CA LEU A 85 -28.01 -17.70 6.72
C LEU A 85 -29.51 -17.84 6.91
N THR A 86 -29.91 -18.91 7.59
CA THR A 86 -31.31 -19.21 7.92
C THR A 86 -31.80 -18.32 9.08
N GLY A 87 -30.87 -17.75 9.86
CA GLY A 87 -31.16 -16.98 11.07
C GLY A 87 -31.19 -17.84 12.33
N ASN A 88 -31.02 -19.16 12.21
CA ASN A 88 -30.81 -20.07 13.32
C ASN A 88 -29.32 -20.43 13.43
N LEU A 89 -28.68 -20.02 14.52
CA LEU A 89 -27.25 -20.28 14.78
C LEU A 89 -26.89 -21.77 14.77
N ALA A 90 -27.76 -22.65 15.28
CA ALA A 90 -27.47 -24.09 15.32
C ALA A 90 -27.44 -24.70 13.91
N ASP A 91 -28.44 -24.34 13.10
CA ASP A 91 -28.55 -24.82 11.73
C ASP A 91 -27.43 -24.23 10.86
N ASP A 92 -27.15 -22.94 11.00
CA ASP A 92 -26.11 -22.23 10.25
C ASP A 92 -24.70 -22.73 10.57
N VAL A 93 -24.41 -23.09 11.83
CA VAL A 93 -23.12 -23.70 12.22
C VAL A 93 -22.99 -25.12 11.67
N SER A 94 -24.07 -25.90 11.66
CA SER A 94 -24.05 -27.27 11.12
C SER A 94 -23.89 -27.30 9.59
N ALA A 95 -24.42 -26.29 8.91
CA ALA A 95 -24.31 -26.13 7.46
C ALA A 95 -23.01 -25.41 7.03
N ALA A 96 -22.21 -24.91 7.98
CA ALA A 96 -20.97 -24.22 7.67
C ALA A 96 -19.95 -25.18 7.06
N PRO A 97 -19.23 -24.77 5.99
CA PRO A 97 -18.13 -25.56 5.46
C PRO A 97 -17.06 -25.76 6.54
N PRO A 98 -16.39 -26.93 6.56
CA PRO A 98 -15.31 -27.16 7.52
C PRO A 98 -14.20 -26.12 7.33
N PRO A 99 -13.48 -25.77 8.41
CA PRO A 99 -12.38 -24.82 8.30
C PRO A 99 -11.34 -25.34 7.28
N PRO A 100 -10.72 -24.43 6.51
CA PRO A 100 -9.73 -24.83 5.53
C PRO A 100 -8.54 -25.53 6.20
N ILE A 101 -8.01 -26.57 5.55
CA ILE A 101 -6.82 -27.29 5.99
C ILE A 101 -5.65 -26.31 6.13
N ASN A 102 -5.02 -26.30 7.30
CA ASN A 102 -3.86 -25.48 7.61
C ASN A 102 -2.59 -26.34 7.70
N PHE A 103 -1.43 -25.69 7.74
CA PHE A 103 -0.11 -26.36 7.81
C PHE A 103 0.00 -27.35 8.98
N LYS A 104 -0.63 -27.05 10.13
CA LYS A 104 -0.63 -27.94 11.30
C LYS A 104 -1.32 -29.27 11.05
N ASP A 105 -2.43 -29.25 10.31
CA ASP A 105 -3.25 -30.43 10.03
C ASP A 105 -2.49 -31.45 9.17
N VAL A 106 -1.46 -30.98 8.46
CA VAL A 106 -0.57 -31.77 7.60
C VAL A 106 0.85 -31.90 8.16
N GLY A 107 1.09 -31.52 9.41
CA GLY A 107 2.40 -31.63 10.07
C GLY A 107 3.51 -30.73 9.49
N ILE A 108 3.14 -29.70 8.73
CA ILE A 108 4.09 -28.74 8.15
C ILE A 108 4.34 -27.61 9.18
N PRO A 109 5.59 -27.32 9.56
CA PRO A 109 5.89 -26.20 10.44
C PRO A 109 5.47 -24.89 9.75
N GLY A 110 4.67 -24.08 10.46
CA GLY A 110 4.13 -22.82 9.95
C GLY A 110 4.10 -21.73 11.02
N PHE A 111 3.99 -20.48 10.59
CA PHE A 111 3.85 -19.36 11.51
C PHE A 111 2.46 -19.36 12.16
N GLU A 112 2.40 -19.45 13.49
CA GLU A 112 1.17 -19.57 14.26
C GLU A 112 0.71 -18.26 14.91
N GLY A 113 1.54 -17.22 14.84
CA GLY A 113 1.23 -15.94 15.47
C GLY A 113 0.19 -15.12 14.69
N GLU A 114 -0.21 -14.00 15.29
CA GLU A 114 -1.08 -13.04 14.63
C GLU A 114 -0.43 -12.49 13.35
N ARG A 115 -1.17 -12.55 12.25
CA ARG A 115 -0.68 -12.05 10.97
C ARG A 115 -0.61 -10.53 11.00
N ARG A 116 0.56 -9.99 10.68
CA ARG A 116 0.74 -8.54 10.53
C ARG A 116 0.06 -8.06 9.25
N GLU A 117 -0.57 -6.90 9.30
CA GLU A 117 -1.17 -6.25 8.12
C GLU A 117 -0.15 -6.11 6.98
N LYS A 118 -0.54 -6.51 5.77
CA LYS A 118 0.30 -6.39 4.57
C LYS A 118 0.28 -4.95 4.06
N ILE A 119 1.45 -4.34 3.96
CA ILE A 119 1.59 -3.01 3.36
C ILE A 119 1.54 -3.17 1.84
N ARG A 120 0.41 -2.79 1.23
CA ARG A 120 0.18 -2.95 -0.22
C ARG A 120 0.98 -1.94 -1.05
N TYR A 121 0.90 -0.67 -0.67
CA TYR A 121 1.63 0.41 -1.33
C TYR A 121 2.82 0.82 -0.47
N ASN A 122 4.03 0.73 -1.04
CA ASN A 122 5.26 1.12 -0.36
C ASN A 122 5.98 2.30 -1.04
N SER A 123 5.51 2.72 -2.22
CA SER A 123 6.12 3.75 -3.05
C SER A 123 5.06 4.53 -3.85
N THR A 124 5.34 5.80 -4.13
CA THR A 124 4.50 6.65 -5.00
C THR A 124 4.29 6.04 -6.40
N ARG A 125 5.26 5.25 -6.91
CA ARG A 125 5.11 4.52 -8.18
C ARG A 125 3.98 3.51 -8.14
N SER A 126 3.81 2.80 -7.01
CA SER A 126 2.75 1.79 -6.85
C SER A 126 1.36 2.43 -6.81
N LEU A 127 1.24 3.63 -6.22
CA LEU A 127 0.02 4.43 -6.26
C LEU A 127 -0.28 4.90 -7.69
N ILE A 128 0.70 5.49 -8.37
CA ILE A 128 0.55 5.99 -9.76
C ILE A 128 0.15 4.85 -10.70
N LEU A 129 0.79 3.69 -10.57
CA LEU A 129 0.46 2.52 -11.39
C LEU A 129 -0.97 2.04 -11.15
N SER A 130 -1.43 1.99 -9.89
CA SER A 130 -2.83 1.63 -9.60
C SER A 130 -3.83 2.66 -10.12
N THR A 131 -3.48 3.95 -10.12
CA THR A 131 -4.35 5.00 -10.68
C THR A 131 -4.36 5.02 -12.21
N LEU A 132 -3.28 4.62 -12.88
CA LEU A 132 -3.24 4.58 -14.35
C LEU A 132 -4.02 3.40 -14.94
N LEU A 133 -4.20 2.31 -14.18
CA LEU A 133 -4.91 1.11 -14.61
C LEU A 133 -6.43 1.20 -14.43
N LEU A 134 -6.97 2.41 -14.28
CA LEU A 134 -8.32 2.67 -13.80
C LEU A 134 -9.52 2.28 -14.70
N PRO A 135 -9.40 1.86 -15.97
CA PRO A 135 -10.52 1.13 -16.58
C PRO A 135 -10.39 -0.40 -16.44
N VAL A 136 -9.23 -0.93 -16.04
CA VAL A 136 -8.93 -2.37 -16.04
C VAL A 136 -8.99 -2.99 -14.64
N MET A 137 -8.75 -2.19 -13.59
CA MET A 137 -8.66 -2.67 -12.20
C MET A 137 -9.40 -1.73 -11.24
N PRO A 138 -10.11 -2.26 -10.23
CA PRO A 138 -10.77 -1.45 -9.21
C PRO A 138 -9.74 -0.70 -8.33
N LEU A 139 -10.09 0.53 -7.94
CA LEU A 139 -9.27 1.35 -7.04
C LEU A 139 -9.20 0.76 -5.63
N ASP A 140 -7.99 0.68 -5.07
CA ASP A 140 -7.79 0.42 -3.64
C ASP A 140 -7.69 1.74 -2.87
N ILE A 141 -8.85 2.31 -2.58
CA ILE A 141 -9.00 3.59 -1.88
C ILE A 141 -8.36 3.51 -0.47
N GLU A 142 -8.52 2.37 0.22
CA GLU A 142 -7.96 2.18 1.56
C GLU A 142 -6.43 2.19 1.54
N GLY A 143 -5.82 1.44 0.63
CA GLY A 143 -4.36 1.41 0.49
C GLY A 143 -3.79 2.78 0.08
N MET A 144 -4.48 3.51 -0.80
CA MET A 144 -4.11 4.88 -1.17
C MET A 144 -4.20 5.83 0.02
N TYR A 145 -5.31 5.78 0.76
CA TYR A 145 -5.51 6.59 1.97
C TYR A 145 -4.43 6.31 3.02
N LYS A 146 -4.13 5.04 3.31
CA LYS A 146 -3.07 4.64 4.26
C LYS A 146 -1.69 5.12 3.84
N GLN A 147 -1.42 5.18 2.54
CA GLN A 147 -0.16 5.68 2.03
C GLN A 147 -0.07 7.21 2.14
N ILE A 148 -1.13 7.94 1.74
CA ILE A 148 -1.16 9.41 1.76
C ILE A 148 -1.20 9.95 3.19
N SER A 149 -2.00 9.35 4.07
CA SER A 149 -2.08 9.71 5.50
C SER A 149 -0.79 9.46 6.28
N GLY A 150 0.18 8.73 5.69
CA GLY A 150 1.40 8.32 6.36
C GLY A 150 1.21 7.17 7.35
N TYR A 151 0.03 6.53 7.37
CA TYR A 151 -0.25 5.35 8.20
C TYR A 151 0.81 4.26 7.97
N ASN A 152 1.13 3.94 6.72
CA ASN A 152 2.13 2.91 6.39
C ASN A 152 3.53 3.23 6.95
N ARG A 153 3.89 4.51 7.07
CA ARG A 153 5.17 4.94 7.66
C ARG A 153 5.18 4.69 9.16
N ARG A 154 4.14 5.14 9.86
CA ARG A 154 3.98 4.92 11.31
C ARG A 154 3.92 3.43 11.65
N LEU A 155 3.23 2.64 10.83
CA LEU A 155 3.15 1.19 10.99
C LEU A 155 4.51 0.50 10.85
N LYS A 156 5.37 0.95 9.92
CA LYS A 156 6.73 0.43 9.77
C LYS A 156 7.61 0.81 10.97
N GLU A 157 7.55 2.08 11.39
CA GLU A 157 8.30 2.59 12.54
C GLU A 157 7.92 1.84 13.82
N SER A 158 6.61 1.70 14.08
CA SER A 158 6.08 0.92 15.20
C SER A 158 6.56 -0.53 15.17
N ARG A 159 6.51 -1.20 14.00
CA ARG A 159 7.02 -2.58 13.86
C ARG A 159 8.51 -2.71 14.10
N LYS A 160 9.29 -1.73 13.66
CA LYS A 160 10.73 -1.68 13.92
C LYS A 160 10.92 -1.59 15.43
N LEU A 161 10.36 -0.57 16.08
CA LEU A 161 10.46 -0.35 17.52
C LEU A 161 10.07 -1.60 18.31
N SER A 162 8.89 -2.18 18.06
CA SER A 162 8.45 -3.40 18.77
C SER A 162 9.42 -4.57 18.61
N LYS A 163 10.06 -4.73 17.43
CA LYS A 163 11.08 -5.76 17.21
C LYS A 163 12.35 -5.47 18.02
N GLN A 164 12.78 -4.21 18.09
CA GLN A 164 13.94 -3.80 18.88
C GLN A 164 13.68 -4.07 20.36
N LEU A 165 12.54 -3.63 20.89
CA LEU A 165 12.17 -3.86 22.30
C LEU A 165 12.08 -5.35 22.64
N GLN A 166 11.50 -6.16 21.75
CA GLN A 166 11.49 -7.62 21.92
C GLN A 166 12.91 -8.21 21.94
N THR A 167 13.82 -7.68 21.12
CA THR A 167 15.21 -8.13 21.07
C THR A 167 15.97 -7.74 22.34
N VAL A 168 15.73 -6.52 22.85
CA VAL A 168 16.26 -6.04 24.13
C VAL A 168 15.83 -6.96 25.28
N ASN A 169 14.53 -7.27 25.39
CA ASN A 169 14.05 -8.21 26.41
C ASN A 169 14.71 -9.59 26.27
N ARG A 170 14.85 -10.10 25.04
CA ARG A 170 15.56 -11.37 24.79
C ARG A 170 17.03 -11.32 25.18
N MET A 171 17.71 -10.18 25.01
CA MET A 171 19.08 -10.00 25.49
C MET A 171 19.12 -10.03 27.01
N ILE A 172 18.23 -9.31 27.69
CA ILE A 172 18.14 -9.27 29.16
C ILE A 172 17.88 -10.68 29.72
N ASP A 173 16.93 -11.40 29.13
CA ASP A 173 16.61 -12.78 29.51
C ASP A 173 17.79 -13.73 29.28
N PHE A 174 18.53 -13.55 28.18
CA PHE A 174 19.66 -14.38 27.80
C PHE A 174 20.88 -14.18 28.71
N TYR A 175 21.27 -12.93 28.96
CA TYR A 175 22.44 -12.61 29.79
C TYR A 175 22.12 -12.68 31.29
N GLY A 176 20.86 -12.49 31.66
CA GLY A 176 20.40 -12.52 33.03
C GLY A 176 20.56 -11.17 33.73
N THR A 177 19.55 -10.79 34.52
CA THR A 177 19.54 -9.53 35.27
C THR A 177 20.66 -9.46 36.31
N GLN A 178 21.02 -10.58 36.93
CA GLN A 178 22.09 -10.62 37.94
C GLN A 178 23.45 -10.27 37.34
N PHE A 179 23.79 -10.87 36.20
CA PHE A 179 25.03 -10.58 35.48
C PHE A 179 25.12 -9.11 35.09
N LEU A 180 24.03 -8.53 34.55
CA LEU A 180 24.00 -7.14 34.12
C LEU A 180 24.13 -6.16 35.30
N GLN A 181 23.51 -6.46 36.43
CA GLN A 181 23.66 -5.66 37.66
C GLN A 181 25.09 -5.70 38.18
N ASP A 182 25.67 -6.90 38.29
CA ASP A 182 27.00 -7.08 38.88
C ASP A 182 28.09 -6.50 37.96
N GLN A 183 27.99 -6.70 36.64
CA GLN A 183 29.00 -6.25 35.67
C GLN A 183 28.99 -4.74 35.44
N TYR A 184 27.81 -4.12 35.42
CA TYR A 184 27.64 -2.70 35.06
C TYR A 184 27.21 -1.83 36.24
N SER A 185 27.15 -2.38 37.46
CA SER A 185 26.72 -1.69 38.68
C SER A 185 25.35 -1.01 38.54
N LEU A 186 24.40 -1.69 37.88
CA LEU A 186 23.05 -1.20 37.60
C LEU A 186 22.06 -1.65 38.69
N SER A 187 21.00 -0.87 38.91
CA SER A 187 19.80 -1.37 39.61
C SER A 187 18.86 -2.13 38.67
N ALA A 188 17.95 -2.95 39.21
CA ALA A 188 17.06 -3.79 38.42
C ALA A 188 16.16 -3.01 37.44
N ASP A 189 15.77 -1.78 37.78
CA ASP A 189 14.96 -0.88 36.96
C ASP A 189 15.77 -0.16 35.86
N GLU A 190 17.08 -0.05 36.01
CA GLU A 190 17.97 0.58 35.03
C GLU A 190 18.35 -0.37 33.88
N ILE A 191 18.30 -1.69 34.11
CA ILE A 191 18.74 -2.71 33.14
C ILE A 191 18.09 -2.51 31.77
N TYR A 192 16.77 -2.33 31.74
CA TYR A 192 16.04 -2.19 30.48
C TYR A 192 16.48 -0.95 29.70
N ALA A 193 16.58 0.19 30.39
CA ALA A 193 17.01 1.45 29.79
C ALA A 193 18.46 1.36 29.30
N PHE A 194 19.35 0.75 30.08
CA PHE A 194 20.75 0.54 29.71
C PHE A 194 20.87 -0.30 28.43
N VAL A 195 20.26 -1.49 28.38
CA VAL A 195 20.37 -2.38 27.22
C VAL A 195 19.74 -1.75 25.98
N LEU A 196 18.61 -1.05 26.14
CA LEU A 196 17.99 -0.29 25.05
C LEU A 196 18.95 0.79 24.52
N ALA A 197 19.60 1.54 25.41
CA ALA A 197 20.54 2.58 25.02
C ALA A 197 21.79 2.01 24.33
N CYS A 198 22.32 0.85 24.77
CA CYS A 198 23.39 0.14 24.08
C CYS A 198 23.01 -0.18 22.62
N VAL A 199 21.80 -0.68 22.42
CA VAL A 199 21.26 -1.03 21.09
C VAL A 199 21.07 0.22 20.22
N GLU A 200 20.58 1.32 20.78
CA GLU A 200 20.39 2.57 20.05
C GLU A 200 21.71 3.23 19.64
N ASN A 201 22.73 3.15 20.49
CA ASN A 201 24.07 3.69 20.20
C ASN A 201 24.91 2.76 19.31
N THR A 202 24.60 1.45 19.28
CA THR A 202 25.32 0.45 18.47
C THR A 202 24.37 -0.31 17.54
N PRO A 203 24.14 0.18 16.29
CA PRO A 203 23.17 -0.43 15.38
C PRO A 203 23.43 -1.89 14.99
N SER A 204 24.68 -2.39 15.10
CA SER A 204 25.01 -3.78 14.79
C SER A 204 24.60 -4.75 15.90
N MET A 205 24.46 -4.27 17.14
CA MET A 205 24.31 -5.09 18.35
C MET A 205 23.11 -6.03 18.29
N GLU A 206 21.96 -5.58 17.76
CA GLU A 206 20.80 -6.45 17.52
C GLU A 206 21.14 -7.60 16.58
N SER A 207 21.82 -7.31 15.47
CA SER A 207 22.16 -8.31 14.48
C SER A 207 23.23 -9.28 14.99
N ASP A 208 24.15 -8.80 15.81
CA ASP A 208 25.19 -9.60 16.45
C ASP A 208 24.58 -10.59 17.45
N PHE A 209 23.65 -10.13 18.28
CA PHE A 209 22.91 -11.00 19.19
C PHE A 209 22.08 -12.06 18.44
N LEU A 210 21.34 -11.66 17.41
CA LEU A 210 20.52 -12.59 16.62
C LEU A 210 21.36 -13.63 15.86
N ARG A 211 22.63 -13.35 15.59
CA ARG A 211 23.58 -14.28 14.95
C ARG A 211 24.37 -15.11 15.97
N GLY A 212 24.19 -14.88 17.27
CA GLY A 212 24.95 -15.56 18.33
C GLY A 212 26.36 -15.01 18.55
N ASN A 213 26.68 -13.83 18.02
CA ASN A 213 27.98 -13.17 18.19
C ASN A 213 28.06 -12.45 19.55
N HIS A 214 27.85 -13.19 20.65
CA HIS A 214 27.81 -12.65 22.01
C HIS A 214 29.05 -11.85 22.44
N PRO A 215 30.29 -12.18 22.01
CA PRO A 215 31.46 -11.35 22.33
C PRO A 215 31.35 -9.92 21.79
N LEU A 216 30.78 -9.72 20.59
CA LEU A 216 30.59 -8.39 20.01
C LEU A 216 29.50 -7.61 20.75
N VAL A 217 28.47 -8.30 21.22
CA VAL A 217 27.40 -7.70 22.03
C VAL A 217 27.95 -7.21 23.37
N LEU A 218 28.77 -8.01 24.05
CA LEU A 218 29.42 -7.61 25.30
C LEU A 218 30.43 -6.47 25.08
N ALA A 219 31.18 -6.50 23.98
CA ALA A 219 32.05 -5.38 23.60
C ALA A 219 31.26 -4.08 23.45
N ALA A 220 30.13 -4.12 22.73
CA ALA A 220 29.25 -2.95 22.56
C ALA A 220 28.69 -2.43 23.89
N MET A 221 28.28 -3.32 24.81
CA MET A 221 27.81 -2.92 26.14
C MET A 221 28.93 -2.28 26.97
N ASN A 222 30.16 -2.82 26.90
CA ASN A 222 31.32 -2.25 27.58
C ASN A 222 31.70 -0.88 27.01
N ASP A 223 31.72 -0.76 25.68
CA ASP A 223 32.02 0.51 25.00
C ASP A 223 31.00 1.59 25.38
N TYR A 224 29.71 1.23 25.41
CA TYR A 224 28.66 2.14 25.87
C TYR A 224 28.84 2.50 27.35
N SER A 225 29.03 1.53 28.23
CA SER A 225 29.26 1.77 29.67
C SER A 225 30.45 2.70 29.93
N ASN A 226 31.57 2.48 29.24
CA ASN A 226 32.77 3.30 29.37
C ASN A 226 32.59 4.72 28.82
N SER A 227 31.68 4.92 27.85
CA SER A 227 31.35 6.26 27.34
C SER A 227 30.56 7.12 28.34
N GLN A 228 29.93 6.49 29.34
CA GLN A 228 29.14 7.17 30.37
C GLN A 228 29.97 7.53 31.61
N THR A 229 31.15 6.93 31.79
CA THR A 229 32.08 7.29 32.86
C THR A 229 32.94 8.49 32.44
N PRO A 230 32.98 9.58 33.23
CA PRO A 230 33.77 10.78 32.92
C PRO A 230 35.28 10.56 32.93
#